data_AF-A0A3B9ASX5-F1
#
_entry.id   AF-A0A3B9ASX5-F1
#
_cell.length_a   1.000
_cell.length_b   1.000
_cell.length_c   1.000
_cell.angle_alpha   90.00
_cell.angle_beta   90.00
_cell.angle_gamma   90.00
#
_symmetry.space_group_name_H-M   'P 1'
#
loop_
_entity.id
_entity.type
_entity.pdbx_description
1 polymer ?
#
loop_
_entity_poly.entity_id
_entity_poly.type
_entity_poly.pdbx_seq_one_letter_code
_entity_poly.pdbx_strand_id
1 'polypeptide(L)'
;MVLVKGGTFTMGDQFGEGSSDEVPVHNVTLRDFYLGKYEVTFEEYDAFCSATGREKTDDRGWGRGLRPVIYVDWYDAVEYCNWRSQKENLGLYYNIDKNRKDPNNQNSNDNKKWTVTINVGAKGYRLPSEAEWEFAAREQGKKVRFGNGRDIIDPSEINFDASDSYKKSYSQTGVYRSKTVPVDELSANSLGLKHMSGNVWEWCADWYDSEYYKNSPAQNPQGPASGSSRVLRGGSWNNNPENCRVANRYRNNPNNRNNNVGFRVARDHQGGYPLAGVGVVQGERPGVCKLDSLPFVLTTCQYRVANTSLGRRGWYLRIFGKNVPPSFISGF
;
A
#
# COMPACT_ATOMS: atom_id res chain seq x y z
N MET A 1 14.47 5.29 4.28
CA MET A 1 13.41 5.40 3.25
C MET A 1 13.80 6.50 2.26
N VAL A 2 13.24 6.47 1.05
CA VAL A 2 13.41 7.48 0.00
C VAL A 2 12.13 8.31 -0.10
N LEU A 3 12.24 9.64 -0.15
CA LEU A 3 11.10 10.51 -0.48
C LEU A 3 10.84 10.45 -1.98
N VAL A 4 9.65 10.00 -2.36
CA VAL A 4 9.17 10.02 -3.75
C VAL A 4 8.25 11.23 -3.89
N LYS A 5 8.65 12.19 -4.72
CA LYS A 5 7.80 13.35 -5.01
C LYS A 5 6.65 12.93 -5.89
N GLY A 6 5.44 13.23 -5.43
CA GLY A 6 4.20 12.91 -6.11
C GLY A 6 4.07 13.62 -7.45
N GLY A 7 3.10 13.18 -8.24
CA GLY A 7 2.86 13.67 -9.59
C GLY A 7 1.85 12.80 -10.31
N THR A 8 1.55 13.17 -11.55
CA THR A 8 0.69 12.38 -12.43
C THR A 8 1.54 11.51 -13.34
N PHE A 9 1.16 10.23 -13.48
CA PHE A 9 1.80 9.31 -14.42
C PHE A 9 0.78 8.42 -15.12
N THR A 10 1.22 7.82 -16.23
CA THR A 10 0.46 6.81 -16.95
C THR A 10 0.78 5.43 -16.36
N MET A 11 -0.18 4.86 -15.64
CA MET A 11 -0.11 3.54 -15.03
C MET A 11 -0.58 2.46 -16.00
N GLY A 12 0.08 1.30 -15.97
CA GLY A 12 -0.23 0.13 -16.79
C GLY A 12 0.77 -0.14 -17.92
N ASP A 13 0.40 -1.05 -18.81
CA ASP A 13 1.28 -1.52 -19.88
C ASP A 13 1.37 -0.52 -21.05
N GLN A 14 2.45 0.28 -21.05
CA GLN A 14 2.74 1.26 -22.09
C GLN A 14 3.47 0.69 -23.31
N PHE A 15 3.79 -0.61 -23.32
CA PHE A 15 4.53 -1.27 -24.40
C PHE A 15 3.69 -2.26 -25.20
N GLY A 16 2.50 -2.65 -24.70
CA GLY A 16 1.60 -3.58 -25.39
C GLY A 16 2.14 -5.01 -25.40
N GLU A 17 2.83 -5.39 -24.32
CA GLU A 17 3.55 -6.65 -24.13
C GLU A 17 2.94 -7.49 -22.98
N GLY A 18 1.98 -6.94 -22.23
CA GLY A 18 1.44 -7.48 -21.00
C GLY A 18 0.09 -8.19 -21.13
N SER A 19 -0.46 -8.56 -19.97
CA SER A 19 -1.76 -9.24 -19.85
C SER A 19 -2.94 -8.25 -19.82
N SER A 20 -4.16 -8.75 -19.97
CA SER A 20 -5.37 -7.93 -20.04
C SER A 20 -5.70 -7.16 -18.76
N ASP A 21 -5.13 -7.54 -17.63
CA ASP A 21 -5.25 -6.88 -16.33
C ASP A 21 -4.28 -5.71 -16.15
N GLU A 22 -3.33 -5.52 -17.06
CA GLU A 22 -2.37 -4.41 -17.10
C GLU A 22 -2.88 -3.21 -17.93
N VAL A 23 -4.09 -3.32 -18.48
CA VAL A 23 -4.74 -2.35 -19.38
C VAL A 23 -6.18 -2.04 -18.92
N PRO A 24 -6.78 -0.88 -19.31
CA PRO A 24 -6.20 0.19 -20.10
C PRO A 24 -5.10 0.94 -19.34
N VAL A 25 -4.16 1.53 -20.09
CA VAL A 25 -3.31 2.57 -19.53
C VAL A 25 -4.17 3.74 -19.09
N HIS A 26 -3.92 4.28 -17.90
CA HIS A 26 -4.73 5.34 -17.32
C HIS A 26 -3.87 6.29 -16.49
N ASN A 27 -4.34 7.52 -16.31
CA ASN A 27 -3.59 8.52 -15.55
C ASN A 27 -3.92 8.42 -14.06
N VAL A 28 -2.87 8.39 -13.25
CA VAL A 28 -2.96 8.40 -11.78
C VAL A 28 -2.13 9.54 -11.23
N THR A 29 -2.69 10.31 -10.31
CA THR A 29 -1.99 11.36 -9.56
C THR A 29 -1.76 10.92 -8.13
N LEU A 30 -0.50 10.93 -7.71
CA LEU A 30 -0.08 10.58 -6.37
C LEU A 30 0.41 11.81 -5.61
N ARG A 31 0.18 11.81 -4.30
CA ARG A 31 0.83 12.73 -3.35
C ARG A 31 2.26 12.28 -3.05
N ASP A 32 3.04 13.15 -2.42
CA ASP A 32 4.35 12.76 -1.87
C ASP A 32 4.20 11.62 -0.86
N PHE A 33 5.09 10.63 -0.95
CA PHE A 33 5.18 9.52 0.00
C PHE A 33 6.64 9.10 0.17
N TYR A 34 6.91 8.36 1.24
CA TYR A 34 8.18 7.68 1.41
C TYR A 34 8.04 6.22 1.01
N LEU A 35 9.05 5.67 0.36
CA LEU A 35 9.16 4.24 0.06
C LEU A 35 10.45 3.66 0.65
N GLY A 36 10.41 2.39 1.06
CA GLY A 36 11.57 1.62 1.47
C GLY A 36 12.58 1.56 0.33
N LYS A 37 13.84 1.89 0.63
CA LYS A 37 14.94 1.81 -0.35
C LYS A 37 15.12 0.39 -0.88
N TYR A 38 14.86 -0.56 0.01
CA TYR A 38 15.03 -2.00 -0.14
C TYR A 38 13.73 -2.72 0.22
N GLU A 39 13.61 -3.95 -0.24
CA GLU A 39 12.75 -4.97 0.38
C GLU A 39 13.13 -5.10 1.87
N VAL A 40 12.17 -5.46 2.73
CA VAL A 40 12.44 -5.72 4.14
C VAL A 40 13.36 -6.92 4.26
N THR A 41 14.44 -6.77 5.00
CA THR A 41 15.47 -7.80 5.13
C THR A 41 15.14 -8.82 6.21
N PHE A 42 15.79 -9.98 6.16
CA PHE A 42 15.77 -10.95 7.26
C PHE A 42 16.30 -10.35 8.57
N GLU A 43 17.31 -9.50 8.53
CA GLU A 43 17.83 -8.82 9.72
C GLU A 43 16.74 -7.95 10.38
N GLU A 44 16.07 -7.11 9.60
CA GLU A 44 14.97 -6.27 10.10
C GLU A 44 13.79 -7.12 10.62
N TYR A 45 13.43 -8.17 9.88
CA TYR A 45 12.30 -9.03 10.24
C TYR A 45 12.61 -9.94 11.44
N ASP A 46 13.86 -10.38 11.62
CA ASP A 46 14.29 -11.15 12.78
C ASP A 46 14.23 -10.32 14.07
N ALA A 47 14.50 -9.01 13.98
CA ALA A 47 14.33 -8.09 15.09
C ALA A 47 12.84 -7.96 15.47
N PHE A 48 11.94 -7.93 14.48
CA PHE A 48 10.50 -8.01 14.71
C PHE A 48 10.10 -9.34 15.36
N CYS A 49 10.66 -10.46 14.89
CA CYS A 49 10.39 -11.76 15.46
C CYS A 49 10.75 -11.83 16.95
N SER A 50 11.98 -11.39 17.25
CA SER A 50 12.53 -11.38 18.60
C SER A 50 11.76 -10.47 19.55
N ALA A 51 11.32 -9.29 19.07
CA ALA A 51 10.57 -8.33 19.88
C ALA A 51 9.12 -8.76 20.19
N THR A 52 8.53 -9.62 19.36
CA THR A 52 7.13 -10.04 19.49
C THR A 52 6.94 -11.49 19.92
N GLY A 53 8.04 -12.24 20.11
CA GLY A 53 8.01 -13.64 20.49
C GLY A 53 7.48 -14.58 19.39
N ARG A 54 7.37 -14.10 18.14
CA ARG A 54 6.95 -14.92 17.00
C ARG A 54 8.13 -15.71 16.45
N GLU A 55 7.82 -16.85 15.82
CA GLU A 55 8.82 -17.69 15.18
C GLU A 55 9.46 -16.97 13.97
N LYS A 56 10.75 -17.23 13.76
CA LYS A 56 11.48 -16.79 12.57
C LYS A 56 11.06 -17.64 11.38
N THR A 57 10.91 -17.01 10.24
CA THR A 57 10.61 -17.71 9.00
C THR A 57 11.84 -18.41 8.41
N ASP A 58 11.63 -19.50 7.66
CA ASP A 58 12.67 -20.27 6.97
C ASP A 58 13.43 -19.40 5.94
N ASP A 59 14.73 -19.63 5.80
CA ASP A 59 15.60 -18.91 4.85
C ASP A 59 16.05 -19.78 3.66
N ARG A 60 15.49 -20.98 3.49
CA ARG A 60 15.85 -21.97 2.46
C ARG A 60 17.31 -22.42 2.52
N GLY A 61 18.04 -22.14 3.60
CA GLY A 61 19.48 -22.29 3.66
C GLY A 61 20.25 -21.33 2.73
N TRP A 62 19.60 -20.28 2.22
CA TRP A 62 20.25 -19.25 1.38
C TRP A 62 21.00 -18.20 2.17
N GLY A 63 20.81 -18.19 3.49
CA GLY A 63 21.33 -17.20 4.42
C GLY A 63 20.31 -16.10 4.73
N ARG A 64 20.51 -15.48 5.90
CA ARG A 64 19.69 -14.39 6.44
C ARG A 64 20.38 -13.03 6.18
N GLY A 65 20.33 -12.12 7.15
CA GLY A 65 20.98 -10.82 7.08
C GLY A 65 20.28 -9.88 6.09
N LEU A 66 21.05 -9.30 5.17
CA LEU A 66 20.57 -8.33 4.19
C LEU A 66 19.77 -8.93 3.03
N ARG A 67 19.51 -10.24 3.01
CA ARG A 67 18.59 -10.86 2.04
C ARG A 67 17.16 -10.46 2.36
N PRO A 68 16.28 -10.29 1.35
CA PRO A 68 14.87 -10.00 1.60
C PRO A 68 14.23 -11.14 2.39
N VAL A 69 13.39 -10.79 3.35
CA VAL A 69 12.58 -11.78 4.06
C VAL A 69 11.61 -12.45 3.08
N ILE A 70 11.51 -13.76 3.16
CA ILE A 70 10.61 -14.61 2.37
C ILE A 70 9.71 -15.44 3.27
N TYR A 71 8.73 -16.14 2.71
CA TYR A 71 7.74 -16.90 3.47
C TYR A 71 6.96 -16.04 4.48
N VAL A 72 6.67 -14.80 4.08
CA VAL A 72 5.80 -13.87 4.81
C VAL A 72 4.51 -13.68 4.03
N ASP A 73 3.40 -13.75 4.74
CA ASP A 73 2.09 -13.47 4.16
C ASP A 73 1.73 -11.99 4.31
N TRP A 74 0.62 -11.58 3.70
CA TRP A 74 0.20 -10.18 3.73
C TRP A 74 -0.09 -9.69 5.16
N TYR A 75 -0.60 -10.58 6.02
CA TYR A 75 -0.90 -10.28 7.41
C TYR A 75 0.38 -10.05 8.24
N ASP A 76 1.42 -10.84 8.00
CA ASP A 76 2.73 -10.62 8.61
C ASP A 76 3.30 -9.25 8.26
N ALA A 77 3.15 -8.85 6.99
CA ALA A 77 3.69 -7.58 6.49
C ALA A 77 2.99 -6.37 7.14
N VAL A 78 1.66 -6.40 7.32
CA VAL A 78 0.93 -5.31 7.99
C VAL A 78 1.21 -5.26 9.49
N GLU A 79 1.41 -6.41 10.15
CA GLU A 79 1.85 -6.45 11.55
C GLU A 79 3.26 -5.87 11.71
N TYR A 80 4.19 -6.24 10.82
CA TYR A 80 5.54 -5.68 10.80
C TYR A 80 5.51 -4.17 10.65
N CYS A 81 4.65 -3.65 9.76
CA CYS A 81 4.46 -2.21 9.58
C CYS A 81 4.02 -1.52 10.89
N ASN A 82 3.03 -2.08 11.59
CA ASN A 82 2.58 -1.55 12.87
C ASN A 82 3.69 -1.62 13.95
N TRP A 83 4.40 -2.74 14.05
CA TRP A 83 5.53 -2.88 14.97
C TRP A 83 6.64 -1.86 14.70
N ARG A 84 7.04 -1.69 13.43
CA ARG A 84 8.06 -0.71 13.04
C ARG A 84 7.60 0.71 13.36
N SER A 85 6.31 1.00 13.20
CA SER A 85 5.71 2.27 13.60
C SER A 85 5.87 2.54 15.09
N GLN A 86 5.54 1.57 15.94
CA GLN A 86 5.70 1.70 17.40
C GLN A 86 7.16 1.88 17.80
N LYS A 87 8.07 1.09 17.21
CA LYS A 87 9.51 1.18 17.47
C LYS A 87 10.07 2.57 17.18
N GLU A 88 9.50 3.27 16.20
CA GLU A 88 9.91 4.63 15.80
C GLU A 88 8.99 5.72 16.35
N ASN A 89 8.15 5.42 17.36
CA ASN A 89 7.20 6.35 17.99
C ASN A 89 6.25 7.04 17.00
N LEU A 90 5.77 6.29 16.01
CA LEU A 90 4.78 6.72 15.02
C LEU A 90 3.41 6.14 15.34
N GLY A 91 2.35 6.85 14.94
CA GLY A 91 1.00 6.33 14.99
C GLY A 91 0.83 5.10 14.10
N LEU A 92 0.10 4.08 14.60
CA LEU A 92 -0.20 2.86 13.84
C LEU A 92 -1.03 3.19 12.60
N TYR A 93 -0.60 2.69 11.44
CA TYR A 93 -1.33 2.88 10.19
C TYR A 93 -2.53 1.92 10.09
N TYR A 94 -2.38 0.70 10.58
CA TYR A 94 -3.43 -0.32 10.51
C TYR A 94 -4.11 -0.53 11.86
N ASN A 95 -5.44 -0.63 11.85
CA ASN A 95 -6.21 -1.26 12.93
C ASN A 95 -6.40 -2.73 12.54
N ILE A 96 -5.85 -3.65 13.34
CA ILE A 96 -5.87 -5.10 13.06
C ILE A 96 -6.75 -5.79 14.09
N ASP A 97 -7.89 -6.33 13.64
CA ASP A 97 -8.76 -7.18 14.45
C ASP A 97 -8.66 -8.63 13.95
N LYS A 98 -7.98 -9.46 14.75
CA LYS A 98 -7.72 -10.88 14.46
C LYS A 98 -8.92 -11.79 14.78
N ASN A 99 -9.89 -11.28 15.55
CA ASN A 99 -11.06 -12.03 16.00
C ASN A 99 -12.26 -11.83 15.08
N ARG A 100 -12.22 -10.77 14.26
CA ARG A 100 -13.27 -10.48 13.28
C ARG A 100 -12.84 -10.85 11.87
N LYS A 101 -13.67 -11.66 11.20
CA LYS A 101 -13.51 -11.98 9.79
C LYS A 101 -13.87 -10.78 8.92
N ASP A 102 -12.98 -10.41 8.01
CA ASP A 102 -13.16 -9.30 7.08
C ASP A 102 -14.29 -9.61 6.09
N PRO A 103 -15.42 -8.88 6.11
CA PRO A 103 -16.53 -9.10 5.17
C PRO A 103 -16.15 -8.76 3.72
N ASN A 104 -15.09 -7.97 3.50
CA ASN A 104 -14.60 -7.59 2.18
C ASN A 104 -13.60 -8.60 1.61
N ASN A 105 -13.14 -9.56 2.42
CA ASN A 105 -12.32 -10.64 1.94
C ASN A 105 -13.23 -11.76 1.40
N GLN A 106 -13.21 -11.96 0.09
CA GLN A 106 -14.06 -12.91 -0.62
C GLN A 106 -13.41 -14.29 -0.80
N ASN A 107 -12.18 -14.48 -0.31
CA ASN A 107 -11.42 -15.72 -0.53
C ASN A 107 -11.81 -16.83 0.44
N SER A 108 -12.41 -17.91 -0.02
CA SER A 108 -12.73 -19.07 0.83
C SER A 108 -11.50 -19.80 1.37
N ASN A 109 -10.34 -19.67 0.73
CA ASN A 109 -9.08 -20.33 1.11
C ASN A 109 -8.24 -19.51 2.10
N ASP A 110 -8.67 -18.29 2.43
CA ASP A 110 -8.05 -17.51 3.49
C ASP A 110 -8.67 -17.85 4.85
N ASN A 111 -7.94 -18.65 5.64
CA ASN A 111 -8.35 -19.02 6.99
C ASN A 111 -8.14 -17.91 8.02
N LYS A 112 -7.19 -16.99 7.81
CA LYS A 112 -6.93 -15.86 8.73
C LYS A 112 -8.05 -14.85 8.60
N LYS A 113 -8.28 -14.30 7.40
CA LYS A 113 -9.36 -13.34 7.10
C LYS A 113 -9.45 -12.19 8.12
N TRP A 114 -8.32 -11.73 8.67
CA TRP A 114 -8.36 -10.67 9.69
C TRP A 114 -8.93 -9.39 9.11
N THR A 115 -9.71 -8.67 9.92
CA THR A 115 -10.19 -7.34 9.57
C THR A 115 -9.04 -6.37 9.75
N VAL A 116 -8.55 -5.80 8.64
CA VAL A 116 -7.48 -4.81 8.64
C VAL A 116 -7.99 -3.52 8.01
N THR A 117 -8.18 -2.48 8.83
CA THR A 117 -8.62 -1.15 8.39
C THR A 117 -7.53 -0.11 8.59
N ILE A 118 -7.67 1.05 7.96
CA ILE A 118 -6.68 2.13 8.01
C ILE A 118 -7.06 3.13 9.10
N ASN A 119 -6.08 3.57 9.88
CA ASN A 119 -6.20 4.72 10.77
C ASN A 119 -5.93 6.00 9.97
N VAL A 120 -7.00 6.66 9.54
CA VAL A 120 -6.91 7.84 8.67
C VAL A 120 -6.06 8.95 9.33
N GLY A 121 -5.10 9.49 8.58
CA GLY A 121 -4.19 10.52 9.06
C GLY A 121 -2.94 10.00 9.78
N ALA A 122 -2.86 8.70 10.09
CA ALA A 122 -1.65 8.11 10.66
C ALA A 122 -0.47 8.17 9.69
N LYS A 123 0.72 8.47 10.22
CA LYS A 123 1.99 8.58 9.46
C LYS A 123 2.93 7.39 9.68
N GLY A 124 2.40 6.30 10.24
CA GLY A 124 3.12 5.05 10.46
C GLY A 124 3.49 4.35 9.16
N TYR A 125 4.30 3.31 9.29
CA TYR A 125 4.63 2.40 8.22
C TYR A 125 3.39 1.63 7.75
N ARG A 126 3.39 1.34 6.45
CA ARG A 126 2.37 0.61 5.73
C ARG A 126 2.96 -0.12 4.53
N LEU A 127 2.17 -0.94 3.86
CA LEU A 127 2.47 -1.37 2.50
C LEU A 127 2.22 -0.22 1.51
N PRO A 128 2.97 -0.13 0.40
CA PRO A 128 2.65 0.80 -0.68
C PRO A 128 1.30 0.41 -1.32
N SER A 129 0.59 1.38 -1.89
CA SER A 129 -0.45 1.03 -2.87
C SER A 129 0.20 0.50 -4.16
N GLU A 130 -0.56 -0.23 -4.96
CA GLU A 130 -0.12 -0.72 -6.27
C GLU A 130 0.36 0.43 -7.15
N ALA A 131 -0.37 1.55 -7.12
CA ALA A 131 -0.02 2.75 -7.87
C ALA A 131 1.25 3.44 -7.38
N GLU A 132 1.42 3.57 -6.06
CA GLU A 132 2.66 4.10 -5.48
C GLU A 132 3.87 3.25 -5.84
N TRP A 133 3.71 1.92 -5.81
CA TRP A 133 4.75 1.00 -6.21
C TRP A 133 5.14 1.19 -7.67
N GLU A 134 4.17 1.21 -8.61
CA GLU A 134 4.47 1.35 -10.04
C GLU A 134 5.10 2.72 -10.34
N PHE A 135 4.57 3.79 -9.76
CA PHE A 135 5.11 5.14 -9.93
C PHE A 135 6.58 5.23 -9.50
N ALA A 136 6.91 4.63 -8.36
CA ALA A 136 8.27 4.60 -7.83
C ALA A 136 9.20 3.70 -8.67
N ALA A 137 8.71 2.54 -9.13
CA ALA A 137 9.45 1.65 -10.02
C ALA A 137 9.76 2.33 -11.37
N ARG A 138 8.84 3.16 -11.84
CA ARG A 138 8.96 4.01 -13.03
C ARG A 138 9.73 5.31 -12.80
N GLU A 139 10.48 5.46 -11.70
CA GLU A 139 11.26 6.68 -11.44
C GLU A 139 10.41 7.97 -11.51
N GLN A 140 9.26 7.95 -10.83
CA GLN A 140 8.24 9.00 -10.88
C GLN A 140 7.52 9.09 -12.23
N GLY A 141 7.17 7.95 -12.81
CA GLY A 141 6.25 7.87 -13.94
C GLY A 141 6.87 7.84 -15.34
N LYS A 142 8.19 7.65 -15.45
CA LYS A 142 8.86 7.44 -16.74
C LYS A 142 8.33 6.19 -17.45
N LYS A 143 8.30 6.25 -18.77
CA LYS A 143 8.08 5.08 -19.62
C LYS A 143 9.35 4.24 -19.66
N VAL A 144 9.39 3.21 -18.82
CA VAL A 144 10.46 2.20 -18.74
C VAL A 144 9.84 0.81 -18.57
N ARG A 145 10.51 -0.24 -19.04
CA ARG A 145 10.07 -1.63 -18.81
C ARG A 145 10.44 -2.15 -17.43
N PHE A 146 11.61 -1.80 -16.91
CA PHE A 146 12.17 -2.41 -15.70
C PHE A 146 12.49 -1.38 -14.62
N GLY A 147 12.41 -1.85 -13.37
CA GLY A 147 12.50 -1.03 -12.16
C GLY A 147 13.90 -0.49 -11.86
N ASN A 148 14.90 -0.74 -12.71
CA ASN A 148 16.21 -0.10 -12.73
C ASN A 148 16.28 1.09 -13.71
N GLY A 149 15.16 1.50 -14.29
CA GLY A 149 15.09 2.60 -15.26
C GLY A 149 15.50 2.21 -16.68
N ARG A 150 15.56 0.89 -16.99
CA ARG A 150 15.97 0.37 -18.30
C ARG A 150 14.82 -0.29 -19.05
N ASP A 151 15.01 -0.40 -20.35
CA ASP A 151 14.11 -1.10 -21.27
C ASP A 151 14.59 -2.50 -21.65
N ILE A 152 15.80 -2.87 -21.24
CA ILE A 152 16.37 -4.22 -21.38
C ILE A 152 16.71 -4.72 -19.98
N ILE A 153 16.23 -5.90 -19.61
CA ILE A 153 16.59 -6.54 -18.33
C ILE A 153 17.92 -7.28 -18.47
N ASP A 154 18.84 -7.03 -17.53
CA ASP A 154 20.20 -7.57 -17.52
C ASP A 154 20.45 -8.31 -16.20
N PRO A 155 20.93 -9.57 -16.21
CA PRO A 155 21.17 -10.35 -14.99
C PRO A 155 22.29 -9.81 -14.10
N SER A 156 23.11 -8.89 -14.60
CA SER A 156 24.09 -8.13 -13.80
C SER A 156 23.46 -6.99 -12.98
N GLU A 157 22.24 -6.56 -13.32
CA GLU A 157 21.54 -5.44 -12.68
C GLU A 157 20.26 -5.84 -11.96
N ILE A 158 19.63 -6.95 -12.36
CA ILE A 158 18.37 -7.45 -11.80
C ILE A 158 18.50 -8.97 -11.55
N ASN A 159 17.93 -9.45 -10.44
CA ASN A 159 17.94 -10.89 -10.10
C ASN A 159 16.67 -11.58 -10.61
N PHE A 160 16.78 -12.37 -11.68
CA PHE A 160 15.67 -13.10 -12.32
C PHE A 160 16.18 -14.39 -12.98
N ASP A 161 15.29 -15.17 -13.58
CA ASP A 161 15.68 -16.31 -14.43
C ASP A 161 16.11 -15.84 -15.81
N ALA A 162 17.43 -15.68 -15.98
CA ALA A 162 18.08 -15.25 -17.21
C ALA A 162 18.49 -16.42 -18.13
N SER A 163 17.87 -17.59 -17.96
CA SER A 163 18.12 -18.75 -18.81
C SER A 163 17.73 -18.48 -20.26
N ASP A 164 18.46 -19.08 -21.20
CA ASP A 164 18.24 -18.91 -22.65
C ASP A 164 16.83 -19.30 -23.10
N SER A 165 16.21 -20.28 -22.42
CA SER A 165 14.82 -20.70 -22.64
C SER A 165 13.78 -19.59 -22.46
N TYR A 166 14.13 -18.51 -21.76
CA TYR A 166 13.25 -17.38 -21.48
C TYR A 166 13.67 -16.08 -22.16
N LYS A 167 14.60 -16.15 -23.11
CA LYS A 167 15.10 -15.00 -23.85
C LYS A 167 13.95 -14.25 -24.55
N LYS A 168 13.93 -12.92 -24.38
CA LYS A 168 13.04 -11.98 -25.07
C LYS A 168 13.87 -10.96 -25.85
N SER A 169 13.20 -10.21 -26.73
CA SER A 169 13.83 -9.08 -27.43
C SER A 169 14.35 -8.01 -26.46
N TYR A 170 13.74 -7.91 -25.27
CA TYR A 170 14.06 -6.95 -24.21
C TYR A 170 14.77 -7.56 -23.00
N SER A 171 15.46 -8.70 -23.14
CA SER A 171 16.26 -9.29 -22.05
C SER A 171 17.67 -9.66 -22.50
N GLN A 172 18.61 -9.76 -21.58
CA GLN A 172 19.86 -10.48 -21.80
C GLN A 172 19.79 -11.86 -21.14
N THR A 173 20.46 -12.85 -21.72
CA THR A 173 20.68 -14.14 -21.05
C THR A 173 21.87 -14.04 -20.11
N GLY A 174 21.96 -14.93 -19.12
CA GLY A 174 23.10 -14.96 -18.22
C GLY A 174 22.84 -15.77 -16.96
N VAL A 175 23.41 -15.34 -15.84
CA VAL A 175 23.35 -16.07 -14.57
C VAL A 175 21.93 -16.12 -14.03
N TYR A 176 21.37 -17.32 -13.94
CA TYR A 176 20.22 -17.61 -13.10
C TYR A 176 20.70 -18.03 -11.71
N ARG A 177 20.52 -17.16 -10.71
CA ARG A 177 21.06 -17.38 -9.35
C ARG A 177 20.31 -18.45 -8.56
N SER A 178 19.06 -18.74 -8.94
CA SER A 178 18.17 -19.70 -8.26
C SER A 178 17.95 -19.47 -6.77
N LYS A 179 18.17 -18.22 -6.31
CA LYS A 179 17.92 -17.73 -4.95
C LYS A 179 17.87 -16.21 -4.96
N THR A 180 17.42 -15.62 -3.85
CA THR A 180 17.50 -14.17 -3.64
C THR A 180 18.95 -13.68 -3.62
N VAL A 181 19.16 -12.37 -3.56
CA VAL A 181 20.45 -11.74 -3.26
C VAL A 181 20.27 -10.68 -2.17
N PRO A 182 21.33 -10.28 -1.44
CA PRO A 182 21.31 -9.10 -0.59
C PRO A 182 20.70 -7.88 -1.28
N VAL A 183 19.88 -7.14 -0.53
CA VAL A 183 19.11 -6.01 -1.06
C VAL A 183 19.97 -4.83 -1.54
N ASP A 184 21.25 -4.81 -1.17
CA ASP A 184 22.21 -3.78 -1.51
C ASP A 184 23.16 -4.15 -2.66
N GLU A 185 23.04 -5.34 -3.27
CA GLU A 185 23.99 -5.85 -4.27
C GLU A 185 23.83 -5.21 -5.66
N LEU A 186 22.60 -5.12 -6.19
CA LEU A 186 22.38 -4.80 -7.61
C LEU A 186 22.03 -3.32 -7.88
N SER A 187 21.77 -2.94 -9.13
CA SER A 187 21.54 -1.54 -9.53
C SER A 187 20.31 -0.93 -8.86
N ALA A 188 20.43 0.35 -8.51
CA ALA A 188 19.29 1.17 -8.12
C ALA A 188 18.73 1.93 -9.33
N ASN A 189 17.46 2.31 -9.26
CA ASN A 189 16.93 3.33 -10.16
C ASN A 189 17.39 4.73 -9.75
N SER A 190 17.02 5.76 -10.53
CA SER A 190 17.43 7.15 -10.29
C SER A 190 16.91 7.77 -8.98
N LEU A 191 15.93 7.13 -8.31
CA LEU A 191 15.49 7.50 -6.96
C LEU A 191 16.32 6.83 -5.86
N GLY A 192 17.23 5.92 -6.22
CA GLY A 192 18.01 5.12 -5.28
C GLY A 192 17.28 3.89 -4.75
N LEU A 193 16.11 3.54 -5.30
CA LEU A 193 15.37 2.32 -4.97
C LEU A 193 16.03 1.12 -5.66
N LYS A 194 16.30 0.04 -4.92
CA LYS A 194 16.86 -1.21 -5.46
C LYS A 194 15.81 -2.30 -5.55
N HIS A 195 16.03 -3.25 -6.45
CA HIS A 195 15.20 -4.45 -6.64
C HIS A 195 13.71 -4.12 -6.84
N MET A 196 13.40 -3.04 -7.56
CA MET A 196 12.01 -2.78 -7.99
C MET A 196 11.58 -3.73 -9.12
N SER A 197 12.50 -4.51 -9.68
CA SER A 197 12.23 -5.65 -10.56
C SER A 197 13.09 -6.82 -10.09
N GLY A 198 12.54 -8.03 -10.06
CA GLY A 198 13.22 -9.26 -9.64
C GLY A 198 13.41 -9.40 -8.13
N ASN A 199 14.30 -10.30 -7.74
CA ASN A 199 14.62 -10.70 -6.36
C ASN A 199 13.44 -11.33 -5.59
N VAL A 200 12.45 -10.56 -5.11
CA VAL A 200 11.18 -11.11 -4.60
C VAL A 200 9.98 -10.31 -5.08
N TRP A 201 8.84 -10.99 -5.26
CA TRP A 201 7.55 -10.31 -5.37
C TRP A 201 7.28 -9.52 -4.10
N GLU A 202 6.61 -8.38 -4.24
CA GLU A 202 6.34 -7.50 -3.11
C GLU A 202 4.84 -7.30 -2.89
N TRP A 203 4.39 -7.55 -1.65
CA TRP A 203 3.02 -7.25 -1.23
C TRP A 203 2.70 -5.76 -1.35
N CYS A 204 1.56 -5.46 -1.98
CA CYS A 204 0.90 -4.16 -1.93
C CYS A 204 -0.33 -4.18 -1.00
N ALA A 205 -0.80 -3.01 -0.60
CA ALA A 205 -1.99 -2.88 0.24
C ALA A 205 -3.28 -3.32 -0.47
N ASP A 206 -3.34 -3.15 -1.79
CA ASP A 206 -4.53 -3.25 -2.61
C ASP A 206 -5.09 -4.69 -2.66
N TRP A 207 -6.42 -4.78 -2.67
CA TRP A 207 -7.08 -5.96 -3.20
C TRP A 207 -6.83 -6.03 -4.72
N TYR A 208 -6.74 -7.23 -5.28
CA TYR A 208 -6.60 -7.41 -6.71
C TYR A 208 -7.97 -7.51 -7.38
N ASP A 209 -8.11 -6.82 -8.50
CA ASP A 209 -9.17 -7.00 -9.50
C ASP A 209 -8.56 -6.77 -10.90
N SER A 210 -8.81 -7.71 -11.81
CA SER A 210 -8.30 -7.67 -13.18
C SER A 210 -8.91 -6.51 -13.99
N GLU A 211 -10.10 -6.06 -13.62
CA GLU A 211 -10.82 -5.00 -14.32
C GLU A 211 -10.62 -3.62 -13.66
N TYR A 212 -9.86 -3.55 -12.56
CA TYR A 212 -9.76 -2.33 -11.73
C TYR A 212 -9.30 -1.12 -12.54
N TYR A 213 -8.36 -1.30 -13.48
CA TYR A 213 -7.81 -0.19 -14.27
C TYR A 213 -8.87 0.53 -15.12
N LYS A 214 -9.97 -0.14 -15.48
CA LYS A 214 -11.08 0.47 -16.23
C LYS A 214 -11.85 1.51 -15.40
N ASN A 215 -11.86 1.34 -14.08
CA ASN A 215 -12.65 2.14 -13.15
C ASN A 215 -11.80 2.78 -12.04
N SER A 216 -10.48 2.77 -12.21
CA SER A 216 -9.53 3.28 -11.22
C SER A 216 -9.72 4.79 -11.02
N PRO A 217 -9.87 5.29 -9.78
CA PRO A 217 -9.93 6.71 -9.54
C PRO A 217 -8.57 7.36 -9.83
N ALA A 218 -8.59 8.55 -10.43
CA ALA A 218 -7.35 9.24 -10.79
C ALA A 218 -6.47 9.58 -9.57
N GLN A 219 -7.06 9.95 -8.43
CA GLN A 219 -6.31 10.51 -7.30
C GLN A 219 -6.04 9.45 -6.22
N ASN A 220 -4.77 9.10 -6.01
CA ASN A 220 -4.30 8.16 -4.98
C ASN A 220 -5.13 6.86 -4.90
N PRO A 221 -5.30 6.10 -5.99
CA PRO A 221 -6.05 4.85 -5.97
C PRO A 221 -5.49 3.87 -4.93
N GLN A 222 -6.40 3.12 -4.29
CA GLN A 222 -6.12 2.19 -3.19
C GLN A 222 -6.62 0.77 -3.49
N GLY A 223 -6.94 0.49 -4.76
CA GLY A 223 -7.57 -0.76 -5.18
C GLY A 223 -9.08 -0.79 -4.94
N PRO A 224 -9.75 -1.91 -5.28
CA PRO A 224 -11.14 -2.16 -4.95
C PRO A 224 -11.34 -2.35 -3.44
N ALA A 225 -12.55 -2.09 -2.96
CA ALA A 225 -12.88 -2.17 -1.54
C ALA A 225 -12.87 -3.62 -0.99
N SER A 226 -13.02 -4.61 -1.87
CA SER A 226 -13.09 -6.04 -1.56
C SER A 226 -12.37 -6.86 -2.63
N GLY A 227 -12.04 -8.11 -2.30
CA GLY A 227 -11.42 -9.03 -3.24
C GLY A 227 -11.02 -10.36 -2.61
N SER A 228 -10.46 -11.24 -3.43
CA SER A 228 -10.02 -12.58 -3.01
C SER A 228 -8.49 -12.68 -2.85
N SER A 229 -7.72 -11.82 -3.51
CA SER A 229 -6.26 -11.87 -3.47
C SER A 229 -5.71 -10.46 -3.31
N ARG A 230 -4.53 -10.33 -2.68
CA ARG A 230 -3.82 -9.05 -2.59
C ARG A 230 -2.82 -8.94 -3.74
N VAL A 231 -2.55 -7.71 -4.15
CA VAL A 231 -1.63 -7.42 -5.26
C VAL A 231 -0.18 -7.76 -4.87
N LEU A 232 0.55 -8.32 -5.84
CA LEU A 232 2.00 -8.51 -5.83
C LEU A 232 2.62 -7.79 -7.03
N ARG A 233 3.80 -7.20 -6.84
CA ARG A 233 4.53 -6.44 -7.87
C ARG A 233 6.01 -6.82 -7.94
N GLY A 234 6.63 -6.61 -9.10
CA GLY A 234 8.10 -6.65 -9.30
C GLY A 234 8.70 -7.90 -9.93
N GLY A 235 8.04 -9.06 -9.87
CA GLY A 235 8.71 -10.31 -10.22
C GLY A 235 9.66 -10.79 -9.12
N SER A 236 10.32 -11.92 -9.33
CA SER A 236 11.22 -12.51 -8.33
C SER A 236 12.38 -13.27 -8.96
N TRP A 237 13.29 -13.78 -8.13
CA TRP A 237 14.51 -14.47 -8.55
C TRP A 237 14.29 -15.64 -9.53
N ASN A 238 13.12 -16.29 -9.53
CA ASN A 238 12.78 -17.42 -10.40
C ASN A 238 11.87 -17.06 -11.58
N ASN A 239 11.58 -15.78 -11.77
CA ASN A 239 10.69 -15.35 -12.83
C ASN A 239 11.44 -15.01 -14.11
N ASN A 240 10.79 -15.26 -15.24
CA ASN A 240 11.27 -14.84 -16.54
C ASN A 240 11.18 -13.30 -16.71
N PRO A 241 11.77 -12.72 -17.79
CA PRO A 241 11.75 -11.28 -18.06
C PRO A 241 10.35 -10.64 -18.04
N GLU A 242 9.33 -11.32 -18.58
CA GLU A 242 7.97 -10.79 -18.72
C GLU A 242 7.34 -10.44 -17.37
N ASN A 243 7.57 -11.29 -16.38
CA ASN A 243 7.04 -11.14 -15.03
C ASN A 243 7.82 -10.12 -14.19
N CYS A 244 8.98 -9.65 -14.67
CA CYS A 244 9.79 -8.64 -14.00
C CYS A 244 9.51 -7.21 -14.49
N ARG A 245 8.63 -7.02 -15.48
CA ARG A 245 8.25 -5.70 -15.98
C ARG A 245 7.55 -4.90 -14.89
N VAL A 246 7.79 -3.60 -14.84
CA VAL A 246 7.16 -2.68 -13.86
C VAL A 246 5.64 -2.62 -13.99
N ALA A 247 5.09 -2.94 -15.17
CA ALA A 247 3.65 -2.98 -15.41
C ALA A 247 3.01 -4.30 -14.96
N ASN A 248 3.79 -5.39 -14.83
CA ASN A 248 3.23 -6.71 -14.60
C ASN A 248 2.55 -6.83 -13.24
N ARG A 249 1.28 -7.20 -13.27
CA ARG A 249 0.45 -7.38 -12.08
C ARG A 249 0.41 -8.85 -11.73
N TYR A 250 0.60 -9.15 -10.46
CA TYR A 250 0.36 -10.49 -9.94
C TYR A 250 -0.49 -10.40 -8.67
N ARG A 251 -0.93 -11.55 -8.18
CA ARG A 251 -1.79 -11.63 -7.02
C ARG A 251 -1.56 -12.92 -6.28
N ASN A 252 -1.79 -12.90 -4.98
CA ASN A 252 -1.73 -14.11 -4.18
C ASN A 252 -2.72 -14.03 -3.00
N ASN A 253 -3.05 -15.18 -2.42
CA ASN A 253 -3.93 -15.22 -1.26
C ASN A 253 -3.23 -14.52 -0.08
N PRO A 254 -3.94 -13.69 0.69
CA PRO A 254 -3.32 -12.89 1.75
C PRO A 254 -2.70 -13.71 2.89
N ASN A 255 -3.05 -15.00 3.03
CA ASN A 255 -2.45 -15.94 3.99
C ASN A 255 -1.40 -16.88 3.38
N ASN A 256 -1.08 -16.77 2.09
CA ASN A 256 -0.05 -17.58 1.45
C ASN A 256 1.35 -17.05 1.76
N ARG A 257 2.29 -17.98 1.92
CA ARG A 257 3.71 -17.74 2.19
C ARG A 257 4.54 -18.45 1.14
N ASN A 258 5.35 -17.71 0.38
CA ASN A 258 6.17 -18.27 -0.70
C ASN A 258 7.63 -17.84 -0.54
N ASN A 259 8.56 -18.66 -1.02
CA ASN A 259 10.01 -18.39 -0.97
C ASN A 259 10.50 -17.32 -1.96
N ASN A 260 9.58 -16.72 -2.70
CA ASN A 260 9.83 -15.69 -3.69
C ASN A 260 8.91 -14.48 -3.49
N VAL A 261 8.25 -14.38 -2.33
CA VAL A 261 7.38 -13.27 -1.93
C VAL A 261 7.91 -12.66 -0.64
N GLY A 262 8.16 -11.36 -0.67
CA GLY A 262 8.48 -10.50 0.46
C GLY A 262 7.64 -9.22 0.38
N PHE A 263 8.19 -8.11 0.86
CA PHE A 263 7.54 -6.81 0.81
C PHE A 263 8.54 -5.68 1.07
N ARG A 264 8.17 -4.45 0.69
CA ARG A 264 8.79 -3.23 1.17
C ARG A 264 7.76 -2.34 1.86
N VAL A 265 8.24 -1.43 2.70
CA VAL A 265 7.37 -0.52 3.45
C VAL A 265 7.25 0.85 2.78
N ALA A 266 6.12 1.51 2.97
CA ALA A 266 5.85 2.89 2.59
C ALA A 266 5.38 3.69 3.81
N ARG A 267 5.37 5.02 3.70
CA ARG A 267 4.82 5.97 4.67
C ARG A 267 4.29 7.20 3.97
N ASP A 268 3.29 7.82 4.54
CA ASP A 268 2.76 9.09 4.06
C ASP A 268 3.73 10.25 4.38
N HIS A 269 3.97 11.17 3.43
CA HIS A 269 4.84 12.33 3.65
C HIS A 269 4.17 13.42 4.51
N GLN A 270 2.91 13.73 4.22
CA GLN A 270 2.03 14.60 5.02
C GLN A 270 0.78 13.80 5.44
N GLY A 271 0.13 14.19 6.54
CA GLY A 271 -0.95 13.39 7.16
C GLY A 271 -2.03 13.05 6.14
N GLY A 272 -2.29 11.76 5.95
CA GLY A 272 -3.22 11.26 4.95
C GLY A 272 -4.63 11.80 5.15
N TYR A 273 -5.26 12.17 4.03
CA TYR A 273 -6.65 12.63 3.88
C TYR A 273 -7.10 13.74 4.84
N PRO A 274 -7.15 15.02 4.41
CA PRO A 274 -8.27 15.84 4.88
C PRO A 274 -9.55 15.12 4.43
N LEU A 275 -10.49 14.90 5.36
CA LEU A 275 -11.81 14.38 5.04
C LEU A 275 -12.33 15.10 3.80
N ALA A 276 -12.48 14.39 2.68
CA ALA A 276 -13.24 14.89 1.56
C ALA A 276 -14.68 15.10 2.07
N GLY A 277 -15.01 16.32 2.48
CA GLY A 277 -16.32 16.66 3.05
C GLY A 277 -16.37 17.65 4.21
N VAL A 278 -15.25 18.13 4.77
CA VAL A 278 -15.30 19.26 5.71
C VAL A 278 -14.51 20.42 5.15
N GLY A 279 -15.18 21.20 4.31
CA GLY A 279 -14.69 22.52 3.94
C GLY A 279 -14.52 23.35 5.21
N VAL A 280 -13.27 23.68 5.56
CA VAL A 280 -13.01 24.76 6.49
C VAL A 280 -13.36 26.04 5.75
N VAL A 281 -14.62 26.48 5.92
CA VAL A 281 -14.99 27.83 5.52
C VAL A 281 -14.23 28.77 6.46
N GLN A 282 -13.19 29.44 5.95
CA GLN A 282 -12.70 30.65 6.58
C GLN A 282 -13.86 31.64 6.56
N GLY A 283 -14.44 31.88 7.74
CA GLY A 283 -15.64 32.69 7.88
C GLY A 283 -15.38 34.13 7.46
N GLU A 284 -15.82 34.48 6.26
CA GLU A 284 -16.35 35.81 5.99
C GLU A 284 -17.85 35.85 6.35
N ARG A 285 -18.31 37.05 6.65
CA ARG A 285 -19.53 37.41 7.41
C ARG A 285 -20.83 36.76 6.90
N PRO A 286 -21.85 36.61 7.77
CA PRO A 286 -23.07 35.86 7.44
C PRO A 286 -23.93 36.58 6.41
N GLY A 287 -24.10 35.97 5.24
CA GLY A 287 -25.05 36.35 4.20
C GLY A 287 -25.47 35.12 3.40
N VAL A 288 -26.70 34.66 3.66
CA VAL A 288 -27.53 33.67 2.94
C VAL A 288 -26.93 33.01 1.68
N CYS A 289 -26.70 31.70 1.72
CA CYS A 289 -26.64 30.85 0.53
C CYS A 289 -27.89 29.95 0.48
N LYS A 290 -28.68 30.08 -0.60
CA LYS A 290 -29.74 29.13 -0.95
C LYS A 290 -29.12 27.83 -1.48
N LEU A 291 -29.65 26.69 -1.07
CA LEU A 291 -29.34 25.38 -1.64
C LEU A 291 -30.61 24.85 -2.32
N ASP A 292 -30.54 24.60 -3.63
CA ASP A 292 -31.52 23.79 -4.34
C ASP A 292 -30.93 22.41 -4.64
N SER A 293 -31.74 21.39 -4.32
CA SER A 293 -31.77 19.97 -4.76
C SER A 293 -30.59 19.01 -4.48
N LEU A 294 -30.76 18.17 -3.44
CA LEU A 294 -30.91 16.68 -3.48
C LEU A 294 -30.85 16.07 -2.04
N PRO A 295 -31.38 14.85 -1.81
CA PRO A 295 -32.03 14.51 -0.55
C PRO A 295 -31.08 13.80 0.42
N PHE A 296 -30.95 14.29 1.65
CA PHE A 296 -30.96 13.55 2.93
C PHE A 296 -30.77 14.57 4.06
N VAL A 297 -31.56 14.41 5.12
CA VAL A 297 -31.81 15.41 6.19
C VAL A 297 -30.57 15.65 7.06
N LEU A 298 -30.08 16.90 7.10
CA LEU A 298 -29.18 17.38 8.16
C LEU A 298 -30.02 17.83 9.36
N THR A 299 -29.78 17.20 10.52
CA THR A 299 -30.31 17.66 11.82
C THR A 299 -29.64 18.98 12.21
N THR A 300 -30.41 19.90 12.77
CA THR A 300 -30.01 21.27 13.13
C THR A 300 -28.79 21.33 14.06
N CYS A 301 -27.84 22.20 13.74
CA CYS A 301 -26.71 22.55 14.59
C CYS A 301 -27.11 23.74 15.48
N GLN A 302 -27.31 23.55 16.78
CA GLN A 302 -27.52 24.66 17.71
C GLN A 302 -26.21 25.02 18.42
N TYR A 303 -25.77 26.26 18.22
CA TYR A 303 -24.69 26.88 18.97
C TYR A 303 -25.28 27.65 20.16
N ARG A 304 -24.77 27.44 21.37
CA ARG A 304 -25.08 28.31 22.51
C ARG A 304 -23.81 29.03 22.94
N VAL A 305 -23.84 30.36 22.89
CA VAL A 305 -22.78 31.21 23.45
C VAL A 305 -22.97 31.22 24.96
N ALA A 306 -22.01 30.68 25.70
CA ALA A 306 -21.93 30.89 27.14
C ALA A 306 -20.90 32.00 27.40
N ASN A 307 -21.34 33.14 27.93
CA ASN A 307 -20.45 34.16 28.46
C ASN A 307 -19.83 33.64 29.76
N THR A 308 -18.52 33.45 29.78
CA THR A 308 -17.75 33.30 31.01
C THR A 308 -16.91 34.56 31.20
N SER A 309 -16.80 35.04 32.43
CA SER A 309 -16.21 36.33 32.83
C SER A 309 -14.69 36.43 32.65
N LEU A 310 -14.05 35.47 31.98
CA LEU A 310 -12.60 35.41 31.79
C LEU A 310 -12.22 35.04 30.35
N GLY A 311 -12.78 35.76 29.37
CA GLY A 311 -12.13 36.11 28.09
C GLY A 311 -11.54 35.01 27.16
N ARG A 312 -11.67 33.71 27.45
CA ARG A 312 -11.17 32.62 26.59
C ARG A 312 -12.34 31.87 25.95
N ARG A 313 -12.44 31.95 24.62
CA ARG A 313 -13.41 31.17 23.83
C ARG A 313 -12.84 29.77 23.59
N GLY A 314 -13.44 28.76 24.22
CA GLY A 314 -13.19 27.35 23.92
C GLY A 314 -14.40 26.73 23.22
N TRP A 315 -14.14 25.88 22.22
CA TRP A 315 -15.17 25.12 21.51
C TRP A 315 -15.24 23.70 22.08
N TYR A 316 -16.44 23.21 22.38
CA TYR A 316 -16.64 21.82 22.76
C TYR A 316 -17.67 21.18 21.84
N LEU A 317 -17.32 20.01 21.30
CA LEU A 317 -18.24 19.11 20.61
C LEU A 317 -18.82 18.14 21.64
N ARG A 318 -20.13 18.19 21.87
CA ARG A 318 -20.85 17.13 22.61
C ARG A 318 -21.64 16.29 21.63
N ILE A 319 -21.36 15.00 21.58
CA ILE A 319 -22.16 14.02 20.84
C ILE A 319 -23.09 13.34 21.85
N PHE A 320 -24.41 13.58 21.75
CA PHE A 320 -25.40 12.76 22.45
C PHE A 320 -25.90 11.69 21.49
N GLY A 321 -25.58 10.43 21.79
CA GLY A 321 -26.25 9.27 21.21
C GLY A 321 -27.18 8.67 22.25
N LYS A 322 -28.49 8.64 21.96
CA LYS A 322 -29.42 7.54 22.27
C LYS A 322 -30.85 7.95 21.89
N ASN A 323 -31.43 7.24 20.93
CA ASN A 323 -32.88 7.09 20.84
C ASN A 323 -33.30 6.00 21.84
N VAL A 324 -34.11 6.36 22.83
CA VAL A 324 -34.93 5.42 23.60
C VAL A 324 -36.38 5.79 23.30
N PRO A 325 -37.25 4.82 22.92
CA PRO A 325 -38.65 5.12 22.60
C PRO A 325 -39.44 5.49 23.87
N PRO A 326 -40.45 6.38 23.78
CA PRO A 326 -41.22 6.78 24.94
C PRO A 326 -42.25 5.70 25.29
N SER A 327 -42.03 5.00 26.40
CA SER A 327 -43.11 4.40 27.19
C SER A 327 -43.43 5.32 28.37
N PHE A 328 -44.71 5.68 28.46
CA PHE A 328 -45.48 6.23 29.59
C PHE A 328 -44.74 6.49 30.91
N ILE A 329 -44.92 7.68 31.50
CA ILE A 329 -45.44 7.90 32.87
C ILE A 329 -45.77 9.39 33.08
N SER A 330 -46.98 9.61 33.56
CA SER A 330 -47.59 10.83 34.09
C SER A 330 -46.96 11.33 35.40
N GLY A 331 -47.07 12.63 35.68
CA GLY A 331 -47.28 13.09 37.07
C GLY A 331 -46.43 14.28 37.51
N PHE A 332 -47.13 15.41 37.65
CA PHE A 332 -46.87 16.62 38.45
C PHE A 332 -45.71 17.56 38.09
#